data_AF-A0A091U0X7-F1
#
_entry.id   AF-A0A091U0X7-F1
#
_cell.length_a   1.000
_cell.length_b   1.000
_cell.length_c   1.000
_cell.angle_alpha   90.00
_cell.angle_beta   90.00
_cell.angle_gamma   90.00
#
_symmetry.space_group_name_H-M   'P 1'
#
loop_
_entity.id
_entity.type
_entity.pdbx_description
1 polymer ?
#
loop_
_entity_poly.entity_id
_entity_poly.type
_entity_poly.pdbx_seq_one_letter_code
_entity_poly.pdbx_strand_id
1 'polypeptide(L)'
;QAVGNEGPVTVKVLFSITDLNSWKLAAGNYRDDLYKVASAFEMMIKTQAPNWKDIEAIMQVLFDSTEREMVRKAARTQVEAQVASGILQGTVEVHFPSVDPNWDPNILRSRQLLNQYKKWILFGIRNAIPKAINWSKLYEIKQDRKDSPTDFMN
;
A
#
# COMPACT_ATOMS: atom_id res chain seq x y z
N GLN A 1 13.83 -11.94 -43.21
CA GLN A 1 14.08 -12.28 -41.80
C GLN A 1 13.98 -10.97 -41.01
N ALA A 2 12.82 -10.67 -40.43
CA ALA A 2 12.62 -9.47 -39.62
C ALA A 2 12.74 -9.87 -38.15
N VAL A 3 13.80 -9.40 -37.49
CA VAL A 3 14.04 -9.63 -36.07
C VAL A 3 13.16 -8.65 -35.30
N GLY A 4 12.03 -9.14 -34.79
CA GLY A 4 11.18 -8.40 -33.87
C GLY A 4 11.93 -8.21 -32.55
N ASN A 5 12.23 -6.96 -32.20
CA ASN A 5 12.90 -6.59 -30.96
C ASN A 5 11.88 -6.48 -29.81
N GLU A 6 10.97 -7.44 -29.73
CA GLU A 6 9.98 -7.53 -28.66
C GLU A 6 10.63 -8.27 -27.50
N GLY A 7 11.06 -7.52 -26.49
CA GLY A 7 11.43 -8.10 -25.20
C GLY A 7 10.28 -8.96 -24.64
N PRO A 8 10.54 -9.77 -23.59
CA PRO A 8 9.55 -10.72 -23.10
C PRO A 8 8.24 -10.03 -22.74
N VAL A 9 7.16 -10.41 -23.43
CA VAL A 9 5.79 -9.96 -23.18
C VAL A 9 5.34 -10.48 -21.82
N THR A 10 4.86 -9.59 -20.96
CA THR A 10 4.37 -9.99 -19.63
C THR A 10 2.93 -10.49 -19.75
N VAL A 11 2.72 -11.80 -19.59
CA VAL A 11 1.37 -12.40 -19.52
C VAL A 11 0.78 -12.15 -18.14
N LYS A 12 -0.42 -11.56 -18.10
CA LYS A 12 -1.12 -11.26 -16.85
C LYS A 12 -1.68 -12.53 -16.22
N VAL A 13 -1.25 -12.83 -14.99
CA VAL A 13 -1.87 -13.85 -14.12
C VAL A 13 -2.77 -13.12 -13.12
N LEU A 14 -4.04 -13.52 -13.03
CA LEU A 14 -4.97 -13.00 -12.03
C LEU A 14 -4.74 -13.73 -10.69
N PHE A 15 -4.94 -13.03 -9.58
CA PHE A 15 -4.96 -13.68 -8.28
C PHE A 15 -6.14 -14.64 -8.17
N SER A 16 -5.89 -15.85 -7.66
CA SER A 16 -6.99 -16.69 -7.17
C SER A 16 -7.54 -16.11 -5.86
N ILE A 17 -8.85 -16.24 -5.64
CA ILE A 17 -9.47 -15.93 -4.34
C ILE A 17 -8.83 -16.76 -3.22
N THR A 18 -8.44 -18.01 -3.52
CA THR A 18 -7.74 -18.88 -2.58
C THR A 18 -6.40 -18.29 -2.17
N ASP A 19 -5.63 -17.77 -3.14
CA ASP A 19 -4.33 -17.16 -2.86
C ASP A 19 -4.47 -15.92 -1.98
N LEU A 20 -5.45 -15.05 -2.28
CA LEU A 20 -5.71 -13.85 -1.48
C LEU A 20 -6.07 -14.20 -0.02
N ASN A 21 -6.88 -15.23 0.20
CA ASN A 21 -7.23 -15.68 1.54
C ASN A 21 -6.04 -16.28 2.29
N SER A 22 -5.26 -17.15 1.63
CA SER A 22 -4.03 -17.72 2.21
C SER A 22 -3.03 -16.64 2.58
N TRP A 23 -2.89 -15.61 1.74
CA TRP A 23 -2.03 -14.48 2.00
C TRP A 23 -2.52 -13.58 3.12
N LYS A 24 -3.84 -13.34 3.23
CA LYS A 24 -4.40 -12.62 4.37
C LYS A 24 -4.12 -13.34 5.68
N LEU A 25 -4.32 -14.66 5.71
CA LEU A 25 -4.00 -15.49 6.87
C LEU A 25 -2.50 -15.44 7.20
N ALA A 26 -1.64 -15.54 6.18
CA ALA A 26 -0.19 -15.48 6.36
C ALA A 26 0.29 -14.11 6.86
N ALA A 27 -0.33 -13.01 6.40
CA ALA A 27 -0.01 -11.65 6.83
C ALA A 27 -0.44 -11.40 8.28
N GLY A 28 -1.58 -11.93 8.70
CA GLY A 28 -2.16 -11.66 10.01
C GLY A 28 -2.75 -10.27 10.13
N ASN A 29 -2.91 -9.78 11.36
CA ASN A 29 -3.41 -8.43 11.64
C ASN A 29 -2.28 -7.41 11.52
N TYR A 30 -2.54 -6.31 10.82
CA TYR A 30 -1.55 -5.27 10.58
C TYR A 30 -1.14 -4.51 11.84
N ARG A 31 -2.07 -4.30 12.79
CA ARG A 31 -1.77 -3.62 14.06
C ARG A 31 -0.98 -4.49 15.02
N ASP A 32 -1.06 -5.82 14.89
CA ASP A 32 -0.31 -6.76 15.74
C ASP A 32 1.16 -6.83 15.29
N ASP A 33 1.41 -6.95 13.98
CA ASP A 33 2.77 -7.04 13.44
C ASP A 33 2.85 -6.45 12.01
N LEU A 34 3.21 -5.18 11.94
CA LEU A 34 3.39 -4.48 10.65
C LEU A 34 4.54 -5.05 9.81
N TYR A 35 5.56 -5.66 10.42
CA TYR A 35 6.73 -6.20 9.72
C TYR A 35 6.40 -7.53 9.06
N LYS A 36 5.58 -8.36 9.71
CA LYS A 36 5.02 -9.57 9.12
C LYS A 36 4.13 -9.25 7.91
N VAL A 37 3.23 -8.27 8.04
CA VAL A 37 2.41 -7.82 6.90
C VAL A 37 3.25 -7.23 5.77
N ALA A 38 4.28 -6.44 6.08
CA ALA A 38 5.20 -5.92 5.07
C ALA A 38 5.94 -7.03 4.33
N SER A 39 6.37 -8.07 5.05
CA SER A 39 7.05 -9.24 4.47
C SER A 39 6.12 -10.04 3.55
N ALA A 40 4.86 -10.21 3.95
CA ALA A 40 3.83 -10.84 3.12
C ALA A 40 3.59 -10.03 1.83
N PHE A 41 3.47 -8.71 1.94
CA PHE A 41 3.30 -7.83 0.78
C PHE A 41 4.50 -7.90 -0.19
N GLU A 42 5.73 -7.89 0.33
CA GLU A 42 6.94 -8.08 -0.49
C GLU A 42 6.93 -9.43 -1.23
N MET A 43 6.50 -10.49 -0.56
CA MET A 43 6.40 -11.81 -1.17
C MET A 43 5.37 -11.82 -2.31
N MET A 44 4.19 -11.22 -2.11
CA MET A 44 3.17 -11.10 -3.16
C MET A 44 3.67 -10.31 -4.37
N ILE A 45 4.40 -9.21 -4.16
CA ILE A 45 4.98 -8.44 -5.26
C ILE A 45 5.96 -9.30 -6.06
N LYS A 46 6.80 -10.09 -5.38
CA LYS A 46 7.81 -10.95 -6.02
C LYS A 46 7.19 -12.10 -6.81
N THR A 47 6.14 -12.73 -6.28
CA THR A 47 5.56 -13.93 -6.89
C THR A 47 4.56 -13.61 -8.00
N GLN A 48 3.87 -12.48 -7.94
CA GLN A 48 2.72 -12.20 -8.81
C GLN A 48 2.96 -11.03 -9.79
N ALA A 49 4.06 -10.29 -9.64
CA ALA A 49 4.39 -9.13 -10.47
C ALA A 49 3.20 -8.16 -10.69
N PRO A 50 2.49 -7.74 -9.62
CA PRO A 50 1.19 -7.08 -9.75
C PRO A 50 1.29 -5.71 -10.46
N ASN A 51 0.25 -5.34 -11.20
CA ASN A 51 0.06 -3.97 -11.69
C ASN A 51 -0.56 -3.06 -10.62
N TRP A 52 -0.89 -1.81 -10.96
CA TRP A 52 -1.48 -0.86 -10.03
C TRP A 52 -2.83 -1.34 -9.44
N LYS A 53 -3.74 -1.87 -10.27
CA LYS A 53 -5.05 -2.39 -9.82
C LYS A 53 -4.90 -3.60 -8.91
N ASP A 54 -3.94 -4.45 -9.23
CA ASP A 54 -3.63 -5.64 -8.45
C ASP A 54 -3.13 -5.24 -7.04
N ILE A 55 -2.28 -4.21 -6.95
CA ILE A 55 -1.81 -3.65 -5.67
C ILE A 55 -2.97 -3.08 -4.87
N GLU A 56 -3.88 -2.35 -5.51
CA GLU A 56 -5.09 -1.81 -4.87
C GLU A 56 -5.98 -2.92 -4.29
N ALA A 57 -6.17 -4.03 -5.02
CA ALA A 57 -6.90 -5.20 -4.54
C ALA A 57 -6.18 -5.86 -3.34
N ILE A 58 -4.86 -6.04 -3.42
CA ILE A 58 -4.07 -6.54 -2.29
C ILE A 58 -4.25 -5.64 -1.06
N MET A 59 -4.20 -4.32 -1.22
CA MET A 59 -4.41 -3.39 -0.10
C MET A 59 -5.82 -3.51 0.50
N GLN A 60 -6.85 -3.77 -0.30
CA GLN A 60 -8.21 -3.99 0.19
C GLN A 60 -8.34 -5.29 1.00
N VAL A 61 -7.59 -6.32 0.63
CA VAL A 61 -7.55 -7.59 1.38
C VAL A 61 -6.76 -7.44 2.68
N LEU A 62 -5.59 -6.82 2.61
CA LEU A 62 -4.66 -6.75 3.75
C LEU A 62 -5.09 -5.78 4.84
N PHE A 63 -5.79 -4.69 4.50
CA PHE A 63 -6.03 -3.58 5.41
C PHE A 63 -7.51 -3.21 5.51
N ASP A 64 -7.93 -2.81 6.72
CA ASP A 64 -9.18 -2.06 6.87
C ASP A 64 -9.09 -0.67 6.20
N SER A 65 -10.20 0.06 6.12
CA SER A 65 -10.23 1.38 5.47
C SER A 65 -9.29 2.40 6.14
N THR A 66 -9.19 2.38 7.47
CA THR A 66 -8.35 3.30 8.24
C THR A 66 -6.87 2.94 8.07
N GLU A 67 -6.52 1.66 8.18
CA GLU A 67 -5.18 1.15 7.93
C GLU A 67 -4.69 1.50 6.52
N ARG A 68 -5.55 1.31 5.51
CA ARG A 68 -5.24 1.67 4.12
C ARG A 68 -4.99 3.16 3.95
N GLU A 69 -5.80 4.01 4.59
CA GLU A 69 -5.61 5.47 4.56
C GLU A 69 -4.29 5.87 5.22
N MET A 70 -3.95 5.29 6.39
CA MET A 70 -2.68 5.57 7.08
C MET A 70 -1.48 5.17 6.21
N VAL A 71 -1.51 3.98 5.59
CA VAL A 71 -0.46 3.50 4.68
C VAL A 71 -0.28 4.45 3.49
N ARG A 72 -1.38 4.87 2.85
CA ARG A 72 -1.33 5.81 1.73
C ARG A 72 -0.80 7.17 2.14
N LYS A 73 -1.22 7.68 3.31
CA LYS A 73 -0.76 8.97 3.83
C LYS A 73 0.74 8.95 4.07
N ALA A 74 1.25 7.92 4.76
CA ALA A 74 2.68 7.78 5.02
C ALA A 74 3.51 7.69 3.73
N ALA A 75 3.05 6.91 2.76
CA ALA A 75 3.69 6.81 1.44
C ALA A 75 3.67 8.15 0.70
N ARG A 76 2.52 8.82 0.64
CA ARG A 76 2.35 10.11 -0.06
C ARG A 76 3.19 11.21 0.55
N THR A 77 3.21 11.34 1.87
CA THR A 77 4.04 12.34 2.56
C THR A 77 5.52 12.16 2.25
N GLN A 78 5.99 10.92 2.14
CA GLN A 78 7.38 10.66 1.73
C GLN A 78 7.65 11.07 0.28
N VAL A 79 6.70 10.82 -0.62
CA VAL A 79 6.80 11.24 -2.04
C VAL A 79 6.80 12.77 -2.14
N GLU A 80 5.90 13.44 -1.45
CA GLU A 80 5.83 14.91 -1.35
C GLU A 80 7.16 15.50 -0.89
N ALA A 81 7.75 14.95 0.17
CA ALA A 81 9.06 15.40 0.67
C ALA A 81 10.17 15.25 -0.38
N GLN A 82 10.18 14.15 -1.15
CA GLN A 82 11.19 13.93 -2.19
C GLN A 82 10.97 14.77 -3.45
N VAL A 83 9.72 15.10 -3.78
CA VAL A 83 9.41 16.05 -4.86
C VAL A 83 9.85 17.46 -4.44
N ALA A 84 9.52 17.88 -3.21
CA ALA A 84 9.88 19.19 -2.69
C ALA A 84 11.40 19.40 -2.58
N SER A 85 12.16 18.34 -2.30
CA SER A 85 13.63 18.39 -2.25
C SER A 85 14.31 18.23 -3.61
N GLY A 86 13.55 18.03 -4.70
CA GLY A 86 14.07 17.85 -6.05
C GLY A 86 14.68 16.47 -6.34
N ILE A 87 14.60 15.52 -5.40
CA ILE A 87 15.05 14.12 -5.58
C ILE A 87 14.18 13.43 -6.63
N LEU A 88 12.86 13.62 -6.55
CA LEU A 88 11.91 13.13 -7.55
C LEU A 88 11.49 14.27 -8.46
N GLN A 89 11.64 14.07 -9.77
CA GLN A 89 11.21 15.03 -10.78
C GLN A 89 9.71 14.87 -11.09
N GLY A 90 9.01 15.97 -11.38
CA GLY A 90 7.58 15.97 -11.67
C GLY A 90 6.71 16.17 -10.43
N THR A 91 5.46 15.71 -10.48
CA THR A 91 4.49 15.90 -9.39
C THR A 91 4.30 14.62 -8.57
N VAL A 92 3.71 14.76 -7.38
CA VAL A 92 3.36 13.61 -6.53
C VAL A 92 2.48 12.61 -7.28
N GLU A 93 1.51 13.08 -8.07
CA GLU A 93 0.61 12.20 -8.84
C GLU A 93 1.33 11.37 -9.91
N VAL A 94 2.50 11.80 -10.41
CA VAL A 94 3.31 10.98 -11.32
C VAL A 94 3.89 9.76 -10.61
N HIS A 95 4.25 9.89 -9.34
CA HIS A 95 4.94 8.84 -8.56
C HIS A 95 3.98 8.04 -7.66
N PHE A 96 2.92 8.67 -7.20
CA PHE A 96 1.92 8.11 -6.30
C PHE A 96 0.50 8.55 -6.72
N PRO A 97 0.01 8.03 -7.86
CA PRO A 97 -1.27 8.43 -8.42
C PRO A 97 -2.43 8.01 -7.52
N SER A 98 -3.43 8.88 -7.43
CA SER A 98 -4.67 8.64 -6.67
C SER A 98 -5.69 7.77 -7.41
N VAL A 99 -5.57 7.70 -8.74
CA VAL A 99 -6.42 6.92 -9.65
C VAL A 99 -5.55 6.03 -10.53
N ASP A 100 -6.16 5.10 -11.25
CA ASP A 100 -5.43 4.21 -12.16
C ASP A 100 -4.66 5.01 -13.23
N PRO A 101 -3.30 4.96 -13.21
CA PRO A 101 -2.49 5.70 -14.17
C PRO A 101 -2.39 5.00 -15.54
N ASN A 102 -2.99 3.82 -15.70
CA ASN A 102 -2.87 2.97 -16.90
C ASN A 102 -1.41 2.64 -17.26
N TRP A 103 -0.56 2.39 -16.24
CA TRP A 103 0.83 2.00 -16.47
C TRP A 103 0.92 0.63 -17.16
N ASP A 104 1.36 0.64 -18.41
CA ASP A 104 1.65 -0.58 -19.17
C ASP A 104 2.98 -1.22 -18.69
N PRO A 105 2.97 -2.44 -18.14
CA PRO A 105 4.18 -3.12 -17.68
C PRO A 105 5.20 -3.41 -18.79
N ASN A 106 4.79 -3.41 -20.07
CA ASN A 106 5.67 -3.61 -21.21
C ASN A 106 6.42 -2.33 -21.60
N ILE A 107 5.97 -1.16 -21.15
CA ILE A 107 6.66 0.11 -21.39
C ILE A 107 7.68 0.35 -20.26
N LEU A 108 8.95 0.54 -20.63
CA LEU A 108 10.05 0.69 -19.67
C LEU A 108 9.77 1.75 -18.59
N ARG A 109 9.31 2.94 -19.00
CA ARG A 109 9.00 4.06 -18.09
C ARG A 109 7.85 3.71 -17.13
N SER A 110 6.76 3.17 -17.66
CA SER A 110 5.61 2.73 -16.87
C SER A 110 5.98 1.62 -15.88
N ARG A 111 6.83 0.67 -16.28
CA ARG A 111 7.36 -0.37 -15.40
C ARG A 111 8.22 0.20 -14.28
N GLN A 112 9.04 1.21 -14.56
CA GLN A 112 9.83 1.91 -13.53
C GLN A 112 8.92 2.61 -12.51
N LEU A 113 7.90 3.33 -12.98
CA LEU A 113 6.91 3.98 -12.11
C LEU A 113 6.13 2.97 -11.27
N LEU A 114 5.69 1.86 -11.87
CA LEU A 114 5.02 0.77 -11.15
C LEU A 114 5.92 0.15 -10.07
N ASN A 115 7.20 -0.08 -10.37
CA ASN A 115 8.16 -0.59 -9.40
C ASN A 115 8.42 0.41 -8.26
N GLN A 116 8.43 1.70 -8.56
CA GLN A 116 8.58 2.74 -7.56
C GLN A 116 7.32 2.83 -6.68
N TYR A 117 6.13 2.74 -7.27
CA TYR A 117 4.86 2.71 -6.54
C TYR A 117 4.78 1.53 -5.56
N LYS A 118 5.20 0.33 -5.96
CA LYS A 118 5.32 -0.84 -5.07
C LYS A 118 6.19 -0.54 -3.84
N LYS A 119 7.32 0.16 -4.04
CA LYS A 119 8.22 0.57 -2.95
C LYS A 119 7.57 1.63 -2.06
N TRP A 120 6.79 2.55 -2.60
CA TRP A 120 6.06 3.55 -1.81
C TRP A 120 5.00 2.92 -0.93
N ILE A 121 4.21 1.96 -1.45
CA ILE A 121 3.25 1.23 -0.63
C ILE A 121 3.95 0.47 0.48
N LEU A 122 5.04 -0.25 0.18
CA LEU A 122 5.82 -0.94 1.19
C LEU A 122 6.40 0.00 2.25
N PHE A 123 6.89 1.17 1.85
CA PHE A 123 7.32 2.22 2.78
C PHE A 123 6.16 2.65 3.69
N GLY A 124 4.98 2.89 3.10
CA GLY A 124 3.77 3.20 3.85
C GLY A 124 3.44 2.12 4.88
N ILE A 125 3.43 0.84 4.50
CA ILE A 125 3.16 -0.29 5.41
C ILE A 125 4.15 -0.29 6.59
N ARG A 126 5.41 0.05 6.36
CA ARG A 126 6.43 0.06 7.42
C ARG A 126 6.39 1.29 8.33
N ASN A 127 5.74 2.37 7.91
CA ASN A 127 5.84 3.68 8.57
C ASN A 127 4.48 4.34 8.88
N ALA A 128 3.36 3.71 8.55
CA ALA A 128 2.03 4.26 8.81
C ALA A 128 1.69 4.33 10.31
N ILE A 129 2.20 3.39 11.08
CA ILE A 129 2.01 3.30 12.53
C ILE A 129 3.25 3.87 13.21
N PRO A 130 3.15 5.02 13.91
CA PRO A 130 4.25 5.53 14.70
C PRO A 130 4.62 4.50 15.77
N LYS A 131 5.92 4.21 15.91
CA LYS A 131 6.45 3.26 16.91
C LYS A 131 6.05 3.58 18.36
N ALA A 132 5.62 4.82 18.62
CA ALA A 132 5.19 5.30 19.93
C ALA A 132 3.68 5.12 20.22
N ILE A 133 2.86 4.74 19.25
CA ILE A 133 1.43 4.51 19.49
C ILE A 133 1.27 3.16 20.20
N ASN A 134 1.04 3.22 21.50
CA ASN A 134 0.45 2.10 22.22
C ASN A 134 -1.05 2.03 21.85
N TRP A 135 -1.40 1.08 20.99
CA TRP A 135 -2.77 0.93 20.49
C TRP A 135 -3.80 0.69 21.60
N SER A 136 -3.42 0.12 22.74
CA SER A 136 -4.33 -0.03 23.88
C SER A 136 -4.87 1.33 24.35
N LYS A 137 -4.04 2.37 24.36
CA LYS A 137 -4.45 3.74 24.71
C LYS A 137 -5.30 4.42 23.64
N LEU A 138 -5.15 4.05 22.37
CA LEU A 138 -5.93 4.66 21.28
C LEU A 138 -7.38 4.15 21.27
N TYR A 139 -7.60 2.89 21.65
CA TYR A 139 -8.95 2.33 21.82
C TYR A 139 -9.63 2.83 23.11
N GLU A 140 -8.88 3.05 24.20
CA GLU A 140 -9.41 3.71 25.42
C GLU A 140 -10.02 5.08 25.09
N ILE A 141 -9.34 5.91 24.30
CA ILE A 141 -9.84 7.25 23.92
C ILE A 141 -11.10 7.20 23.03
N LYS A 142 -11.27 6.16 22.21
CA LYS A 142 -12.51 5.96 21.44
C LYS A 142 -13.64 5.37 22.27
N GLN A 143 -13.33 4.65 23.35
CA GLN A 143 -14.33 4.10 24.28
C GLN A 143 -14.88 5.19 25.22
N ASP A 144 -14.04 6.11 25.70
CA ASP A 144 -14.47 7.27 26.51
C ASP A 144 -15.38 8.24 25.72
N ARG A 145 -15.28 8.30 24.39
CA ARG A 145 -16.20 9.09 23.57
C ARG A 145 -17.62 8.52 23.48
N LYS A 146 -17.92 7.44 24.20
CA LYS A 146 -19.29 6.94 24.43
C LYS A 146 -19.90 7.41 25.76
N ASP A 147 -19.29 8.38 26.45
CA ASP A 147 -19.99 9.03 27.55
C ASP A 147 -21.08 9.97 27.00
N SER A 148 -22.30 9.49 27.18
CA SER A 148 -23.59 10.15 27.01
C SER A 148 -23.56 11.59 27.59
N PRO A 149 -24.16 12.59 26.94
CA PRO A 149 -24.23 13.98 27.44
C PRO A 149 -25.01 14.19 28.75
N THR A 150 -25.34 13.14 29.51
CA THR A 150 -26.35 13.21 30.58
C THR A 150 -25.75 13.35 31.99
N ASP A 151 -24.44 13.26 32.17
CA ASP A 151 -23.83 13.32 33.51
C ASP A 151 -23.45 14.74 33.99
N PHE A 152 -23.89 15.79 33.30
CA PHE A 152 -23.69 17.20 33.72
C PHE A 152 -24.81 17.79 34.59
N MET A 153 -25.68 16.95 35.17
CA MET A 153 -26.66 17.39 36.17
C MET A 153 -26.62 16.49 37.39
N ASN A 154 -25.71 16.79 38.32
CA ASN A 154 -25.90 16.69 39.78
C ASN A 154 -24.81 17.47 40.51
#